data_AF-A0A5J5DDL8-F1
#
_entry.id   AF-A0A5J5DDL8-F1
#
_cell.length_a   1.000
_cell.length_b   1.000
_cell.length_c   1.000
_cell.angle_alpha   90.00
_cell.angle_beta   90.00
_cell.angle_gamma   90.00
#
_symmetry.space_group_name_H-M   'P 1'
#
loop_
_entity.id
_entity.type
_entity.pdbx_description
1 polymer ?
#
loop_
_entity_poly.entity_id
_entity_poly.type
_entity_poly.pdbx_seq_one_letter_code
_entity_poly.pdbx_strand_id
1 'polypeptide(L)'
;MSQASNPGPFLAKKVVSILQDGFPIRIKAVNIINEPMIFKGIFAIIKPFLKEKMAEKYVLHGSDLRSLHRNVPRSVLPEEYGGIAAQLDLSAWSKVLLNCEEEFIVEFCQPDPLEGVVLPDAMLFEGEQDDDTFRGLRSQLYYCY
;
A
#
# COMPACT_ATOMS: atom_id res chain seq x y z
N MET A 1 -11.35 0.33 26.84
CA MET A 1 -11.34 -1.02 26.27
C MET A 1 -11.70 -0.93 24.79
N SER A 2 -10.81 -1.42 23.92
CA SER A 2 -11.04 -1.92 22.55
C SER A 2 -12.03 -1.16 21.62
N GLN A 3 -11.56 -0.15 20.88
CA GLN A 3 -12.07 0.07 19.51
C GLN A 3 -11.23 -0.78 18.55
N ALA A 4 -11.58 -2.06 18.44
CA ALA A 4 -11.14 -2.84 17.29
C ALA A 4 -12.07 -2.44 16.13
N SER A 5 -11.61 -1.54 15.26
CA SER A 5 -12.23 -1.31 13.96
C SER A 5 -12.10 -2.61 13.17
N ASN A 6 -13.11 -3.48 13.24
CA ASN A 6 -13.16 -4.66 12.40
C ASN A 6 -13.17 -4.17 10.94
N PRO A 7 -12.12 -4.40 10.14
CA PRO A 7 -12.13 -3.96 8.75
C PRO A 7 -13.18 -4.81 8.04
N GLY A 8 -14.38 -4.26 7.89
CA GLY A 8 -15.45 -4.92 7.16
C GLY A 8 -14.98 -5.23 5.73
N PRO A 9 -15.62 -6.19 5.04
CA PRO A 9 -15.20 -6.63 3.69
C PRO A 9 -15.00 -5.49 2.69
N PHE A 10 -15.77 -4.40 2.83
CA PHE A 10 -15.63 -3.20 2.01
C PHE A 10 -14.31 -2.45 2.22
N LEU A 11 -13.87 -2.29 3.48
CA LEU A 11 -12.59 -1.65 3.78
C LEU A 11 -11.43 -2.52 3.29
N ALA A 12 -11.50 -3.84 3.51
CA ALA A 12 -10.51 -4.78 3.00
C ALA A 12 -10.40 -4.71 1.47
N LYS A 13 -11.52 -4.70 0.75
CA LYS A 13 -11.55 -4.54 -0.71
C LYS A 13 -10.91 -3.22 -1.15
N LYS A 14 -11.27 -2.09 -0.52
CA LYS A 14 -10.67 -0.78 -0.84
C LYS A 14 -9.15 -0.76 -0.63
N VAL A 15 -8.68 -1.25 0.52
CA VAL A 15 -7.25 -1.32 0.83
C VAL A 15 -6.52 -2.17 -0.20
N VAL A 16 -7.06 -3.35 -0.54
CA VAL A 16 -6.47 -4.23 -1.55
C VAL A 16 -6.44 -3.56 -2.93
N SER A 17 -7.52 -2.89 -3.34
CA SER A 17 -7.56 -2.17 -4.62
C SER A 17 -6.50 -1.07 -4.70
N ILE A 18 -6.34 -0.27 -3.64
CA ILE A 18 -5.29 0.77 -3.59
C ILE A 18 -3.89 0.12 -3.64
N LEU A 19 -3.67 -0.96 -2.88
CA LEU A 19 -2.37 -1.65 -2.86
C LEU A 19 -1.99 -2.30 -4.19
N GLN A 20 -2.95 -2.76 -4.98
CA GLN A 20 -2.68 -3.48 -6.23
C GLN A 20 -2.72 -2.59 -7.47
N ASP A 21 -3.54 -1.53 -7.46
CA ASP A 21 -3.82 -0.70 -8.63
C ASP A 21 -3.55 0.80 -8.40
N GLY A 22 -3.40 1.23 -7.14
CA GLY A 22 -3.26 2.64 -6.77
C GLY A 22 -1.82 3.14 -6.61
N PHE A 23 -0.83 2.24 -6.55
CA PHE A 23 0.59 2.63 -6.44
C PHE A 23 1.37 2.24 -7.70
N PRO A 24 2.24 3.13 -8.23
CA PRO A 24 3.16 2.82 -9.32
C PRO A 24 4.35 1.96 -8.83
N ILE A 25 4.07 0.96 -7.99
CA ILE A 25 5.07 0.08 -7.37
C ILE A 25 4.74 -1.35 -7.73
N ARG A 26 5.72 -2.04 -8.33
CA ARG A 26 5.59 -3.46 -8.66
C ARG A 26 6.04 -4.32 -7.49
N ILE A 27 5.07 -4.79 -6.70
CA ILE A 27 5.33 -5.78 -5.64
C ILE A 27 5.92 -7.04 -6.27
N LYS A 28 7.09 -7.50 -5.79
CA LYS A 28 7.72 -8.75 -6.26
C LYS A 28 7.37 -9.95 -5.39
N ALA A 29 7.42 -9.79 -4.07
CA ALA A 29 7.10 -10.81 -3.09
C ALA A 29 6.64 -10.16 -1.78
N VAL A 30 5.76 -10.84 -1.05
CA VAL A 30 5.36 -10.50 0.31
C VAL A 30 5.69 -11.70 1.19
N ASN A 31 6.79 -11.60 1.95
CA ASN A 31 7.27 -12.68 2.81
C ASN A 31 6.72 -12.48 4.22
N ILE A 32 5.98 -13.46 4.71
CA ILE A 32 5.37 -13.44 6.05
C ILE A 32 6.06 -14.52 6.87
N ILE A 33 6.62 -14.12 8.00
CA ILE A 33 7.36 -14.98 8.93
C ILE A 33 6.67 -14.96 10.29
N ASN A 34 6.86 -16.02 11.07
CA ASN A 34 6.28 -16.18 12.40
C ASN A 34 4.76 -15.95 12.41
N GLU A 35 4.05 -16.32 11.35
CA GLU A 35 2.61 -16.15 11.32
C GLU A 35 1.92 -17.12 12.31
N PRO A 36 0.90 -16.66 13.04
CA PRO A 36 0.11 -17.55 13.88
C PRO A 36 -0.77 -18.47 13.03
N MET A 37 -1.17 -19.62 13.58
CA MET A 37 -1.98 -20.63 12.87
C MET A 37 -3.28 -20.06 12.27
N ILE A 38 -3.88 -19.06 12.92
CA ILE A 38 -5.09 -18.38 12.44
C ILE A 38 -4.89 -17.59 11.14
N PHE A 39 -3.64 -17.22 10.80
CA PHE A 39 -3.35 -16.39 9.64
C PHE A 39 -3.80 -17.04 8.33
N LYS A 40 -3.76 -18.37 8.22
CA LYS A 40 -4.27 -19.10 7.05
C LYS A 40 -5.75 -18.82 6.80
N GLY A 41 -6.56 -18.73 7.85
CA GLY A 41 -7.99 -18.39 7.75
C GLY A 41 -8.20 -16.93 7.35
N ILE A 42 -7.43 -16.00 7.94
CA ILE A 42 -7.46 -14.58 7.58
C ILE A 42 -7.07 -14.39 6.10
N PHE A 43 -6.00 -15.06 5.65
CA PHE A 43 -5.56 -14.99 4.27
C PHE A 43 -6.60 -15.57 3.30
N ALA A 44 -7.31 -16.64 3.68
CA ALA A 44 -8.41 -17.17 2.86
C ALA A 44 -9.57 -16.17 2.68
N ILE A 45 -9.80 -15.28 3.65
CA ILE A 45 -10.78 -14.19 3.55
C ILE A 45 -10.27 -13.05 2.66
N ILE A 46 -8.97 -12.75 2.70
CA ILE A 46 -8.34 -11.67 1.91
C ILE A 46 -8.13 -12.08 0.45
N LYS A 47 -7.75 -13.34 0.20
CA LYS A 47 -7.35 -13.87 -1.11
C LYS A 47 -8.34 -13.59 -2.24
N PRO A 48 -9.67 -13.68 -2.07
CA PRO A 48 -10.65 -13.34 -3.12
C PRO A 48 -10.59 -11.89 -3.61
N PHE A 49 -10.04 -10.97 -2.81
CA PHE A 49 -9.87 -9.57 -3.21
C PHE A 49 -8.54 -9.35 -3.97
N LEU A 50 -7.61 -10.29 -3.87
CA LEU A 50 -6.31 -10.20 -4.54
C LEU A 50 -6.44 -10.70 -5.99
N LYS A 51 -5.84 -9.98 -6.94
CA LYS A 51 -5.57 -10.54 -8.28
C LYS A 51 -4.71 -11.80 -8.16
N GLU A 52 -4.93 -12.78 -9.03
CA GLU A 52 -4.20 -14.07 -9.02
C GLU A 52 -2.68 -13.88 -8.96
N LYS A 53 -2.14 -13.03 -9.85
CA LYS A 53 -0.71 -12.66 -9.88
C LYS A 53 -0.19 -12.01 -8.59
N MET A 54 -1.06 -11.39 -7.80
CA MET A 54 -0.66 -10.80 -6.51
C MET A 54 -0.78 -11.82 -5.39
N ALA A 55 -1.81 -12.68 -5.40
CA ALA A 55 -1.96 -13.77 -4.44
C ALA A 55 -0.76 -14.73 -4.47
N GLU A 56 -0.22 -15.02 -5.66
CA GLU A 56 0.98 -15.86 -5.85
C GLU A 56 2.25 -15.28 -5.23
N LYS A 57 2.29 -13.98 -4.95
CA LYS A 57 3.47 -13.30 -4.38
C LYS A 57 3.56 -13.43 -2.87
N TYR A 58 2.49 -13.85 -2.20
CA TYR A 58 2.49 -14.07 -0.76
C TYR A 58 3.16 -15.40 -0.44
N VAL A 59 4.22 -15.34 0.37
CA VAL A 59 4.97 -16.51 0.82
C VAL A 59 4.89 -16.58 2.35
N LEU A 60 4.31 -17.66 2.86
CA LEU A 60 4.20 -17.94 4.28
C LEU A 60 5.35 -18.86 4.68
N HIS A 61 6.20 -18.40 5.58
CA HIS A 61 7.39 -19.13 6.01
C HIS A 61 7.21 -19.88 7.34
N GLY A 62 6.16 -19.57 8.12
CA GLY A 62 5.99 -20.09 9.46
C GLY A 62 7.19 -19.73 10.32
N SER A 63 7.69 -20.71 11.06
CA SER A 63 8.91 -20.59 11.87
C SER A 63 10.20 -20.97 11.10
N ASP A 64 10.12 -21.31 9.81
CA ASP A 64 11.29 -21.75 9.03
C ASP A 64 11.97 -20.59 8.29
N LEU A 65 12.91 -19.92 8.97
CA LEU A 65 13.69 -18.83 8.37
C LEU A 65 14.59 -19.28 7.20
N ARG A 66 14.90 -20.58 7.08
CA ARG A 66 15.62 -21.09 5.90
C ARG A 66 14.79 -20.90 4.62
N SER A 67 13.46 -21.01 4.73
CA SER A 67 12.55 -20.73 3.62
C SER A 67 12.61 -19.26 3.18
N LEU A 68 12.72 -18.33 4.13
CA LEU A 68 12.92 -16.92 3.85
C LEU A 68 14.26 -16.69 3.13
N HIS A 69 15.33 -17.31 3.61
CA HIS A 69 16.68 -17.10 3.07
C HIS A 69 16.94 -17.66 1.67
N ARG A 70 16.04 -18.53 1.16
CA ARG A 70 16.04 -18.89 -0.26
C ARG A 70 15.67 -17.73 -1.18
N ASN A 71 14.85 -16.80 -0.68
CA ASN A 71 14.34 -15.66 -1.44
C ASN A 71 15.02 -14.34 -1.06
N VAL A 72 15.48 -14.21 0.19
CA VAL A 72 16.06 -12.97 0.73
C VAL A 72 17.42 -13.25 1.39
N PRO A 73 18.53 -12.68 0.88
CA PRO A 73 19.85 -12.89 1.46
C PRO A 73 19.93 -12.50 2.93
N ARG A 74 20.68 -13.27 3.73
CA ARG A 74 20.91 -12.96 5.16
C ARG A 74 21.63 -11.63 5.35
N SER A 75 22.46 -11.23 4.39
CA SER A 75 23.29 -10.01 4.45
C SER A 75 22.49 -8.71 4.46
N VAL A 76 21.24 -8.73 4.00
CA VAL A 76 20.38 -7.53 3.95
C VAL A 76 19.34 -7.51 5.07
N LEU A 77 19.25 -8.58 5.86
CA LEU A 77 18.29 -8.71 6.94
C LEU A 77 18.96 -8.40 8.29
N PRO A 78 18.27 -7.69 9.19
CA PRO A 78 18.65 -7.56 10.59
C PRO A 78 18.75 -8.91 11.32
N GLU A 79 19.47 -8.92 12.45
CA GLU A 79 19.65 -10.10 13.31
C GLU A 79 18.32 -10.67 13.80
N GLU A 80 17.35 -9.81 14.12
CA GLU A 80 16.02 -10.15 14.62
C GLU A 80 15.19 -10.98 13.61
N TYR A 81 15.56 -10.92 12.32
CA TYR A 81 14.94 -11.70 11.24
C TYR A 81 15.85 -12.83 10.73
N GLY A 82 16.88 -13.21 11.50
CA GLY A 82 17.82 -14.30 11.18
C GLY A 82 18.94 -13.90 10.21
N GLY A 83 19.09 -12.60 9.92
CA GLY A 83 20.14 -12.07 9.08
C GLY A 83 21.47 -11.85 9.78
N ILE A 84 22.35 -11.10 9.12
CA ILE A 84 23.68 -10.70 9.62
C ILE A 84 23.93 -9.19 9.46
N ALA A 85 22.93 -8.43 9.00
CA ALA A 85 23.02 -6.98 9.00
C ALA A 85 22.92 -6.44 10.43
N ALA A 86 23.20 -5.15 10.61
CA ALA A 86 23.04 -4.50 11.89
C ALA A 86 21.62 -4.67 12.46
N GLN A 87 21.49 -4.55 13.77
CA GLN A 87 20.21 -4.57 14.47
C GLN A 87 19.23 -3.56 13.89
N LEU A 88 17.95 -3.88 14.00
CA LEU A 88 16.89 -3.08 13.40
C LEU A 88 16.81 -1.69 14.07
N ASP A 89 17.34 -0.67 13.39
CA ASP A 89 17.20 0.74 13.79
C ASP A 89 16.13 1.45 12.95
N LEU A 90 14.92 1.55 13.51
CA LEU A 90 13.83 2.29 12.89
C LEU A 90 14.05 3.82 12.91
N SER A 91 14.91 4.32 13.78
CA SER A 91 15.15 5.76 13.93
C SER A 91 15.86 6.36 12.72
N ALA A 92 16.79 5.62 12.12
CA ALA A 92 17.47 6.02 10.89
C ALA A 92 16.48 6.22 9.75
N TRP A 93 15.56 5.28 9.55
CA TRP A 93 14.54 5.38 8.50
C TRP A 93 13.53 6.50 8.78
N SER A 94 13.09 6.65 10.04
CA SER A 94 12.20 7.75 10.43
C SER A 94 12.81 9.11 10.17
N LYS A 95 14.11 9.31 10.44
CA LYS A 95 14.81 10.55 10.14
C LYS A 95 14.87 10.83 8.64
N VAL A 96 15.17 9.82 7.82
CA VAL A 96 15.15 9.95 6.36
C VAL A 96 13.76 10.37 5.88
N LEU A 97 12.71 9.72 6.39
CA LEU A 97 11.33 10.04 6.01
C LEU A 97 10.95 11.48 6.38
N LEU A 98 11.30 11.93 7.59
CA LEU A 98 11.04 13.30 8.04
C LEU A 98 11.85 14.33 7.26
N ASN A 99 13.09 14.01 6.87
CA ASN A 99 13.89 14.91 6.05
C ASN A 99 13.32 15.10 4.63
N CYS A 100 12.50 14.17 4.15
CA CYS A 100 11.79 14.28 2.88
C CYS A 100 10.43 14.99 3.01
N GLU A 101 10.04 15.45 4.20
CA GLU A 101 8.72 16.06 4.44
C GLU A 101 8.49 17.30 3.59
N GLU A 102 9.48 18.19 3.47
CA GLU A 102 9.37 19.40 2.66
C GLU A 102 9.14 19.09 1.18
N GLU A 103 9.93 18.16 0.61
CA GLU A 103 9.78 17.69 -0.77
C GLU A 103 8.39 17.07 -0.99
N PHE A 104 7.95 16.24 -0.04
CA PHE A 104 6.63 15.60 -0.10
C PHE A 104 5.49 16.63 -0.08
N ILE A 105 5.55 17.65 0.78
CA ILE A 105 4.54 18.70 0.84
C ILE A 105 4.51 19.48 -0.47
N VAL A 106 5.67 19.82 -1.02
CA VAL A 106 5.76 20.57 -2.28
C VAL A 106 5.22 19.76 -3.45
N GLU A 107 5.49 18.47 -3.52
CA GLU A 107 5.08 17.65 -4.67
C GLU A 107 3.62 17.18 -4.56
N PHE A 108 3.17 16.78 -3.37
CA PHE A 108 1.90 16.07 -3.18
C PHE A 108 0.84 16.84 -2.38
N CYS A 109 1.19 17.91 -1.67
CA CYS A 109 0.28 18.69 -0.84
C CYS A 109 0.08 20.12 -1.33
N GLN A 110 0.33 20.38 -2.62
CA GLN A 110 -0.09 21.65 -3.22
C GLN A 110 -1.60 21.83 -3.04
N PRO A 111 -2.06 23.05 -2.69
CA PRO A 111 -3.48 23.33 -2.62
C PRO A 111 -4.13 23.02 -3.96
N ASP A 112 -5.34 22.48 -3.93
CA ASP A 112 -6.10 22.22 -5.16
C ASP A 112 -6.23 23.56 -5.90
N PRO A 113 -5.85 23.66 -7.20
CA PRO A 113 -6.06 24.87 -7.99
C PRO A 113 -7.51 25.38 -7.98
N LEU A 114 -8.47 24.54 -7.58
CA LEU A 114 -9.88 24.85 -7.44
C LEU A 114 -10.33 25.19 -6.01
N GLU A 115 -9.44 25.19 -5.03
CA GLU A 115 -9.74 25.54 -3.65
C GLU A 115 -10.12 27.03 -3.55
N GLY A 116 -11.42 27.31 -3.62
CA GLY A 116 -11.99 28.68 -3.67
C GLY A 116 -12.75 29.02 -4.96
N VAL A 117 -12.80 28.13 -5.96
CA VAL A 117 -13.62 28.34 -7.17
C VAL A 117 -15.06 27.93 -6.86
N VAL A 118 -15.95 28.92 -6.70
CA VAL A 118 -17.39 28.68 -6.65
C VAL A 118 -17.86 28.29 -8.06
N LEU A 119 -18.13 26.99 -8.26
CA LEU A 119 -18.77 26.51 -9.48
C LEU A 119 -20.17 27.12 -9.59
N PRO A 120 -20.59 27.65 -10.75
CA PRO A 120 -21.95 28.14 -10.95
C PRO A 120 -22.96 27.01 -10.73
N ASP A 121 -24.08 27.31 -10.05
CA ASP A 121 -25.16 26.36 -9.68
C ASP A 121 -25.74 25.54 -10.85
N ALA A 122 -25.44 25.89 -12.11
CA ALA A 122 -25.86 25.17 -13.31
C ALA A 122 -25.23 23.79 -13.51
N MET A 123 -24.28 23.37 -12.65
CA MET A 123 -23.63 22.05 -12.72
C MET A 123 -24.30 20.99 -11.84
N LEU A 124 -25.31 21.36 -11.06
CA LEU A 124 -26.05 20.43 -10.20
C LEU A 124 -27.31 19.93 -10.92
N PHE A 125 -27.16 18.75 -11.53
CA PHE A 125 -28.19 17.87 -12.13
C PHE A 125 -28.63 18.24 -13.55
N GLU A 126 -28.17 17.45 -14.53
CA GLU A 126 -28.98 16.42 -15.22
C GLU A 126 -28.02 15.43 -15.92
N GLY A 127 -28.48 14.18 -16.06
CA GLY A 127 -27.63 13.03 -16.35
C GLY A 127 -27.11 12.93 -17.80
N GLU A 128 -25.86 12.51 -17.92
CA GLU A 128 -25.38 11.34 -18.66
C GLU A 128 -23.87 11.27 -18.38
N GLN A 129 -23.42 10.12 -17.86
CA GLN A 129 -22.05 9.93 -17.44
C GLN A 129 -21.16 9.75 -18.67
N ASP A 130 -20.71 10.87 -19.24
CA ASP A 130 -19.70 10.91 -20.29
C ASP A 130 -18.30 10.86 -19.65
N ASP A 131 -17.65 9.72 -19.82
CA ASP A 131 -16.43 9.27 -19.15
C ASP A 131 -15.17 10.07 -19.56
N ASP A 132 -15.31 11.06 -20.45
CA ASP A 132 -14.18 11.80 -21.05
C ASP A 132 -13.82 13.14 -20.38
N THR A 133 -14.66 13.68 -19.48
CA THR A 133 -14.35 14.99 -18.84
C THR A 133 -13.35 14.88 -17.68
N PHE A 134 -13.23 13.71 -17.05
CA PHE A 134 -12.26 13.48 -15.96
C PHE A 134 -10.83 13.18 -16.45
N ARG A 135 -10.58 13.11 -17.76
CA ARG A 135 -9.20 12.92 -18.29
C ARG A 135 -8.26 14.09 -18.01
N GLY A 136 -8.79 15.31 -17.82
CA GLY A 136 -8.00 16.52 -17.59
C GLY A 136 -7.51 16.70 -16.15
N LEU A 137 -8.14 16.03 -15.18
CA LEU A 137 -7.89 16.16 -13.73
C LEU A 137 -7.06 15.00 -13.18
N ARG A 138 -6.07 14.57 -13.95
CA ARG A 138 -5.18 13.48 -13.52
C ARG A 138 -4.12 14.04 -12.57
N SER A 139 -4.19 13.59 -11.31
CA SER A 139 -3.13 13.69 -10.30
C SER A 139 -1.76 13.42 -10.94
N GLN A 140 -0.72 14.12 -10.49
CA GLN A 140 0.67 13.99 -10.98
C GLN A 140 1.19 12.54 -10.99
N LEU A 141 0.53 11.61 -10.28
CA LEU A 141 0.75 10.16 -10.38
C LEU A 141 0.61 9.60 -11.80
N TYR A 142 -0.09 10.31 -12.71
CA TYR A 142 -0.25 9.89 -14.10
C TYR A 142 0.95 10.26 -14.99
N TYR A 143 1.80 11.20 -14.59
CA TYR A 143 3.00 11.57 -15.36
C TYR A 143 4.16 10.57 -15.21
N CYS A 144 3.99 9.53 -14.38
CA CYS A 144 4.92 8.40 -14.27
C CYS A 144 4.58 7.24 -15.24
N TYR A 145 3.74 7.47 -16.24
CA TYR A 145 3.43 6.53 -17.32
C TYR A 145 3.65 7.16 -18.70
#